data_AF-A0A526YW61-F1
#
_entry.id   AF-A0A526YW61-F1
#
_cell.length_a   1.000
_cell.length_b   1.000
_cell.length_c   1.000
_cell.angle_alpha   90.00
_cell.angle_beta   90.00
_cell.angle_gamma   90.00
#
_symmetry.space_group_name_H-M   'P 1'
#
loop_
_entity.id
_entity.type
_entity.pdbx_description
1 polymer ?
#
loop_
_entity_poly.entity_id
_entity_poly.type
_entity_poly.pdbx_seq_one_letter_code
_entity_poly.pdbx_strand_id
1 'polypeptide(L)' 'FLGLLVVSLTGRIVGTDRHAILLPAAALTAIIVLVGGQTILQHALGGEGSLGIVVEFVGGIVFLAILFAGGRQ' A
#
# COMPACT_ATOMS: atom_id res chain seq x y z
N PHE A 1 6.79 4.48 -2.49
CA PHE A 1 5.55 4.00 -3.15
C PHE A 1 4.29 3.89 -2.29
N LEU A 2 4.35 4.09 -0.97
CA LEU A 2 3.21 3.88 -0.06
C LEU A 2 1.91 4.54 -0.50
N GLY A 3 1.94 5.80 -0.95
CA GLY A 3 0.73 6.53 -1.36
C GLY A 3 -0.05 5.86 -2.49
N LEU A 4 0.64 5.37 -3.53
CA LEU A 4 0.00 4.64 -4.64
C LEU A 4 -0.62 3.32 -4.15
N LEU A 5 0.08 2.61 -3.28
CA LEU A 5 -0.39 1.35 -2.69
C LEU A 5 -1.63 1.59 -1.82
N VAL A 6 -1.58 2.58 -0.92
CA VAL A 6 -2.69 2.94 -0.03
C VAL A 6 -3.90 3.43 -0.82
N VAL A 7 -3.73 4.33 -1.79
CA VAL A 7 -4.87 4.87 -2.57
C VAL A 7 -5.52 3.78 -3.41
N SER A 8 -4.72 2.94 -4.08
CA SER A 8 -5.26 1.82 -4.88
C SER A 8 -5.97 0.77 -4.03
N LEU A 9 -5.47 0.49 -2.82
CA LEU A 9 -6.12 -0.42 -1.88
C LEU A 9 -7.40 0.19 -1.29
N THR A 10 -7.34 1.44 -0.86
CA THR A 10 -8.49 2.15 -0.27
C THR A 10 -9.63 2.31 -1.27
N GLY A 11 -9.32 2.66 -2.53
CA GLY A 11 -10.32 2.75 -3.58
C GLY A 11 -11.07 1.43 -3.78
N ARG A 12 -10.36 0.29 -3.70
CA ARG A 12 -10.97 -1.05 -3.77
C ARG A 12 -11.79 -1.42 -2.53
N ILE A 13 -11.35 -1.01 -1.34
CA ILE A 13 -12.05 -1.30 -0.08
C ILE A 13 -13.35 -0.50 0.05
N VAL A 14 -13.29 0.80 -0.24
CA VAL A 14 -14.40 1.73 0.00
C VAL A 14 -15.39 1.73 -1.18
N GLY A 15 -14.92 1.50 -2.41
CA GLY A 15 -15.79 1.45 -3.59
C GLY A 15 -16.52 2.75 -3.91
N THR A 16 -16.02 3.89 -3.41
CA THR A 16 -16.60 5.22 -3.65
C THR A 16 -15.51 6.23 -4.04
N ASP A 17 -15.84 7.15 -4.94
CA ASP A 17 -14.97 8.25 -5.35
C ASP A 17 -15.14 9.51 -4.47
N ARG A 18 -16.02 9.47 -3.46
CA ARG A 18 -16.23 10.60 -2.56
C ARG A 18 -14.98 10.87 -1.72
N HIS A 19 -14.29 11.97 -2.01
CA HIS A 19 -13.03 12.34 -1.38
C HIS A 19 -13.15 12.53 0.14
N ALA A 20 -14.31 13.00 0.61
CA ALA A 20 -14.61 13.13 2.04
C ALA A 20 -14.53 11.80 2.80
N ILE A 21 -14.77 10.66 2.14
CA ILE A 21 -14.71 9.32 2.73
C ILE A 21 -13.37 8.65 2.40
N LEU A 22 -12.86 8.84 1.18
CA LEU A 22 -11.58 8.29 0.75
C LEU A 22 -10.40 8.79 1.57
N LEU A 23 -10.35 10.08 1.91
CA LEU A 23 -9.24 10.65 2.68
C LEU A 23 -9.07 10.00 4.07
N PRO A 24 -10.11 9.94 4.93
CA PRO A 24 -9.99 9.26 6.23
C PRO A 24 -9.77 7.75 6.07
N ALA A 25 -10.41 7.10 5.10
CA ALA A 25 -10.20 5.67 4.85
C ALA A 25 -8.76 5.37 4.39
N ALA A 26 -8.15 6.25 3.58
CA ALA A 26 -6.78 6.12 3.13
C ALA A 26 -5.80 6.31 4.30
N ALA A 27 -6.06 7.26 5.19
CA ALA A 27 -5.27 7.44 6.40
C ALA A 27 -5.29 6.20 7.29
N LEU A 28 -6.48 5.61 7.53
CA LEU A 28 -6.62 4.38 8.31
C LEU A 28 -5.91 3.19 7.63
N THR A 29 -6.06 3.07 6.31
CA THR A 29 -5.40 2.02 5.53
C THR A 29 -3.88 2.15 5.60
N ALA A 30 -3.34 3.37 5.52
CA ALA A 30 -1.91 3.63 5.69
C ALA A 30 -1.41 3.23 7.09
N ILE A 31 -2.16 3.56 8.14
CA ILE A 31 -1.83 3.18 9.53
C ILE A 31 -1.79 1.65 9.65
N ILE A 32 -2.79 0.95 9.13
CA ILE A 32 -2.84 -0.52 9.17
C ILE A 32 -1.64 -1.13 8.43
N VAL A 33 -1.32 -0.63 7.24
CA VAL A 33 -0.18 -1.11 6.44
C VAL A 33 1.14 -0.87 7.16
N LEU A 34 1.34 0.31 7.74
CA LEU A 34 2.57 0.67 8.43
C LEU A 34 2.75 -0.10 9.74
N VAL A 35 1.73 -0.11 10.61
CA VAL A 35 1.79 -0.78 11.91
C VAL A 35 1.82 -2.29 11.72
N GLY A 36 0.95 -2.84 10.88
CA GLY A 36 0.90 -4.27 10.59
C GLY A 36 2.18 -4.76 9.90
N GLY A 37 2.65 -4.02 8.89
CA GLY A 37 3.90 -4.33 8.20
C GLY A 37 5.11 -4.30 9.13
N GLN A 38 5.23 -3.26 9.96
CA GLN A 38 6.33 -3.17 10.93
C GLN A 38 6.27 -4.32 11.94
N THR A 39 5.08 -4.64 12.45
CA THR A 39 4.88 -5.71 13.44
C THR A 39 5.31 -7.06 12.87
N ILE A 40 4.88 -7.38 11.65
CA ILE A 40 5.26 -8.63 10.95
C ILE A 40 6.77 -8.66 10.74
N LEU A 41 7.36 -7.55 10.29
CA LEU A 41 8.78 -7.49 9.99
C LEU A 41 9.66 -7.66 11.25
N GLN A 42 9.22 -7.10 12.38
CA GLN A 42 9.91 -7.24 13.65
C GLN A 42 9.71 -8.62 14.28
N HIS A 43 8.48 -9.12 14.31
CA HIS A 43 8.14 -10.31 15.10
C HIS A 43 8.21 -11.62 14.32
N ALA A 44 7.88 -11.62 13.02
CA ALA A 44 7.89 -12.83 12.21
C ALA A 44 9.23 -13.07 11.48
N LEU A 45 10.00 -12.01 11.23
CA LEU A 45 11.21 -12.05 10.41
C LEU A 45 12.52 -11.76 11.18
N GLY A 46 12.47 -11.55 12.50
CA GLY A 46 13.67 -11.41 13.35
C GLY A 46 14.38 -10.05 13.29
N GLY A 47 13.87 -9.10 12.49
CA GLY A 47 14.00 -7.66 12.69
C GLY A 47 15.37 -6.97 12.53
N GLU A 48 15.92 -6.92 11.31
CA GLU A 48 16.93 -5.90 10.91
C GLU A 48 16.54 -5.10 9.64
N GLY A 49 15.45 -5.46 8.96
CA GLY A 49 15.03 -4.82 7.72
C GLY A 49 14.34 -3.47 7.91
N SER A 50 14.40 -2.60 6.90
CA SER A 50 13.59 -1.38 6.85
C SER A 50 12.25 -1.67 6.17
N LEU A 51 11.14 -1.46 6.88
CA LEU A 51 9.79 -1.57 6.30
C LEU A 51 9.62 -0.71 5.05
N GLY A 52 10.27 0.45 5.02
CA GLY A 52 10.28 1.33 3.85
C GLY A 52 10.74 0.60 2.60
N ILE A 53 11.81 -0.20 2.67
CA ILE A 53 12.32 -0.98 1.54
C ILE A 53 11.30 -2.00 1.05
N VAL A 54 10.60 -2.67 1.97
CA VAL A 54 9.55 -3.64 1.62
C VAL A 54 8.38 -2.95 0.91
N VAL A 55 7.93 -1.80 1.45
CA VAL A 55 6.84 -1.01 0.86
C VAL A 55 7.22 -0.45 -0.51
N GLU A 56 8.46 0.03 -0.65
CA GLU A 56 9.03 0.49 -1.92
C GLU A 56 9.04 -0.64 -2.95
N PHE A 57 9.54 -1.81 -2.56
CA PHE A 57 9.65 -2.98 -3.43
C PHE A 57 8.28 -3.49 -3.89
N VAL A 58 7.35 -3.71 -2.96
CA VAL A 58 5.97 -4.15 -3.27
C VAL A 58 5.26 -3.13 -4.14
N GLY A 59 5.36 -1.84 -3.80
CA GLY A 59 4.75 -0.77 -4.57
C GLY A 59 5.32 -0.66 -5.98
N GLY A 60 6.64 -0.88 -6.13
CA GLY A 60 7.30 -0.96 -7.44
C GLY A 60 6.81 -2.14 -8.27
N ILE A 61 6.67 -3.33 -7.69
CA ILE A 61 6.10 -4.50 -8.38
C ILE A 61 4.67 -4.23 -8.83
N VAL A 62 3.82 -3.68 -7.95
CA VAL A 62 2.44 -3.34 -8.28
C VAL A 62 2.40 -2.32 -9.42
N PHE A 63 3.24 -1.30 -9.36
CA PHE A 63 3.36 -0.29 -10.41
C PHE A 63 3.77 -0.92 -11.75
N LEU A 64 4.80 -1.77 -11.76
CA LEU A 64 5.23 -2.49 -12.97
C LEU A 64 4.12 -3.42 -13.49
N ALA A 65 3.42 -4.13 -12.62
CA ALA A 65 2.32 -5.00 -13.00
C ALA A 65 1.17 -4.22 -13.66
N ILE A 66 0.80 -3.06 -13.10
CA ILE A 66 -0.21 -2.17 -13.70
C ILE A 66 0.28 -1.62 -15.03
N LEU A 67 1.55 -1.20 -15.13
CA LEU A 67 2.13 -0.68 -16.36
C LEU A 67 2.13 -1.73 -17.47
N PHE A 68 2.55 -2.96 -17.17
CA PHE A 68 2.51 -4.08 -18.11
C PHE A 68 1.09 -4.47 -18.52
N ALA A 69 0.14 -4.45 -17.57
CA ALA A 69 -1.27 -4.74 -17.85
C ALA A 69 -1.97 -3.61 -18.64
N GLY A 70 -1.59 -2.35 -18.38
CA GLY A 70 -2.14 -1.15 -18.99
C GLY A 70 -1.53 -0.78 -20.35
N GLY A 71 -0.37 -1.33 -20.71
CA GLY A 71 0.27 -1.15 -22.02
C GLY A 71 -0.46 -1.79 -23.21
N ARG A 72 -1.75 -2.12 -23.07
CA ARG A 72 -2.62 -2.67 -24.12
C ARG A 72 -3.73 -1.71 -24.54
N GLN A 73 -3.63 -0.42 -24.22
CA GLN A 73 -4.58 0.63 -24.63
C GLN A 73 -3.86 1.69 -25.45
#